data_AF-A0A959X7Q1-F1
#
_entry.id   AF-A0A959X7Q1-F1
#
_cell.length_a   1.000
_cell.length_b   1.000
_cell.length_c   1.000
_cell.angle_alpha   90.00
_cell.angle_beta   90.00
_cell.angle_gamma   90.00
#
_symmetry.space_group_name_H-M   'P 1'
#
loop_
_entity.id
_entity.type
_entity.pdbx_description
1 polymer ?
#
loop_
_entity_poly.entity_id
_entity_poly.type
_entity_poly.pdbx_seq_one_letter_code
_entity_poly.pdbx_strand_id
1 'polypeptide(L)'
;EAMWAGALAMRAGGRVGDVSKAIEGYVKRLPARYGTLREYTGHGIGTEMHMEPDVPNWYRPRPTARLEVGTALAIEPMLTRGTHHTLELDDEWTVVSRDGARGSHWENTVAITPRGIWVLTEPDGGESRLGDRFGPLAD
;
A
#
# COMPACT_ATOMS: atom_id res chain seq x y z
N GLU A 1 10.42 2.31 0.44
CA GLU A 1 10.39 2.34 -1.05
C GLU A 1 9.12 1.77 -1.70
N ALA A 2 8.79 0.48 -1.56
CA ALA A 2 7.60 -0.08 -2.23
C ALA A 2 6.30 0.64 -1.83
N MET A 3 6.14 0.96 -0.55
CA MET A 3 5.02 1.77 -0.04
C MET A 3 4.96 3.12 -0.74
N TRP A 4 6.10 3.84 -0.80
CA TRP A 4 6.22 5.12 -1.49
C TRP A 4 5.88 5.04 -2.97
N ALA A 5 6.27 3.97 -3.67
CA ALA A 5 5.87 3.75 -5.05
C ALA A 5 4.35 3.67 -5.21
N GLY A 6 3.65 3.01 -4.28
CA GLY A 6 2.19 3.00 -4.19
C GLY A 6 1.60 4.38 -3.91
N ALA A 7 2.11 5.07 -2.89
CA ALA A 7 1.66 6.40 -2.50
C ALA A 7 1.75 7.41 -3.66
N LEU A 8 2.87 7.44 -4.38
CA LEU A 8 3.08 8.33 -5.54
C LEU A 8 2.14 8.05 -6.72
N ALA A 9 1.59 6.84 -6.81
CA ALA A 9 0.61 6.48 -7.83
C ALA A 9 -0.83 6.87 -7.45
N MET A 10 -1.10 7.18 -6.18
CA MET A 10 -2.39 7.62 -5.70
C MET A 10 -2.73 9.02 -6.25
N ARG A 11 -3.98 9.20 -6.71
CA ARG A 11 -4.51 10.47 -7.22
C ARG A 11 -6.03 10.42 -7.35
N ALA A 12 -6.69 11.57 -7.23
CA ALA A 12 -8.10 11.72 -7.56
C ALA A 12 -8.38 11.29 -9.02
N GLY A 13 -9.51 10.61 -9.25
CA GLY A 13 -9.90 10.01 -10.52
C GLY A 13 -9.11 8.75 -10.90
N GLY A 14 -8.06 8.41 -10.15
CA GLY A 14 -7.27 7.18 -10.30
C GLY A 14 -8.02 5.94 -9.80
N ARG A 15 -7.32 4.80 -9.76
CA ARG A 15 -7.87 3.55 -9.20
C ARG A 15 -6.90 2.88 -8.25
N VAL A 16 -7.43 2.07 -7.33
CA VAL A 16 -6.62 1.21 -6.45
C VAL A 16 -5.60 0.38 -7.26
N GLY A 17 -6.01 -0.15 -8.42
CA GLY A 17 -5.13 -0.94 -9.27
C GLY A 17 -3.87 -0.19 -9.76
N ASP A 18 -3.91 1.15 -9.84
CA ASP A 18 -2.73 1.96 -10.16
C ASP A 18 -1.70 1.92 -9.02
N VAL A 19 -2.18 1.98 -7.77
CA VAL A 19 -1.37 1.82 -6.55
C VAL A 19 -0.75 0.42 -6.51
N SER A 20 -1.56 -0.63 -6.66
CA SER A 20 -1.09 -2.02 -6.70
C SER A 20 -0.06 -2.26 -7.80
N LYS A 21 -0.27 -1.68 -8.99
CA LYS A 21 0.65 -1.79 -10.13
C LYS A 21 1.99 -1.09 -9.86
N ALA A 22 1.97 0.05 -9.17
CA ALA A 22 3.19 0.76 -8.83
C ALA A 22 4.02 0.02 -7.78
N ILE A 23 3.37 -0.53 -6.74
CA ILE A 23 4.02 -1.37 -5.72
C ILE A 23 4.65 -2.60 -6.38
N GLU A 24 3.86 -3.38 -7.11
CA GLU A 24 4.34 -4.61 -7.75
C GLU A 24 5.45 -4.32 -8.76
N GLY A 25 5.29 -3.26 -9.56
CA GLY A 25 6.28 -2.81 -10.52
C GLY A 25 7.60 -2.43 -9.87
N TYR A 26 7.57 -1.75 -8.72
CA TYR A 26 8.78 -1.44 -7.95
C TYR A 26 9.46 -2.73 -7.48
N VAL A 27 8.72 -3.61 -6.82
CA VAL A 27 9.27 -4.86 -6.26
C VAL A 27 9.88 -5.75 -7.34
N LYS A 28 9.22 -5.89 -8.50
CA LYS A 28 9.70 -6.70 -9.63
C LYS A 28 10.99 -6.17 -10.27
N ARG A 29 11.33 -4.89 -10.09
CA ARG A 29 12.57 -4.28 -10.62
C ARG A 29 13.76 -4.40 -9.67
N LEU A 30 13.54 -4.82 -8.42
CA LEU A 30 14.62 -5.02 -7.47
C LEU A 30 15.56 -6.14 -7.96
N PRO A 31 16.86 -6.07 -7.65
CA PRO A 31 17.84 -7.06 -8.09
C PRO A 31 17.61 -8.45 -7.48
N ALA A 32 16.94 -8.49 -6.31
CA ALA A 32 16.53 -9.73 -5.67
C ALA A 32 15.04 -10.00 -5.94
N ARG A 33 14.69 -11.29 -6.02
CA ARG A 33 13.29 -11.72 -6.06
C ARG A 33 12.72 -11.70 -4.65
N TYR A 34 11.52 -11.13 -4.52
CA TYR A 34 10.75 -11.13 -3.29
C TYR A 34 9.38 -11.75 -3.55
N GLY A 35 8.85 -12.44 -2.55
CA GLY A 35 7.43 -12.80 -2.49
C GLY A 35 6.63 -11.59 -2.03
N THR A 36 5.49 -11.33 -2.67
CA THR A 36 4.52 -10.33 -2.22
C THR A 36 3.28 -11.09 -1.76
N LEU A 37 2.95 -10.99 -0.46
CA LEU A 37 1.81 -11.68 0.13
C LEU A 37 0.53 -11.38 -0.67
N ARG A 38 -0.33 -12.39 -0.81
CA ARG A 38 -1.53 -12.26 -1.65
C ARG A 38 -2.84 -12.27 -0.89
N GLU A 39 -2.80 -12.85 0.30
CA GLU A 39 -3.90 -13.06 1.22
C GLU A 39 -4.13 -11.86 2.15
N TYR A 40 -3.15 -10.95 2.21
CA TYR A 40 -3.19 -9.72 3.02
C TYR A 40 -2.94 -8.51 2.13
N THR A 41 -3.72 -7.46 2.35
CA THR A 41 -3.76 -6.25 1.53
C THR A 41 -3.90 -5.04 2.44
N GLY A 42 -3.58 -3.87 1.89
CA GLY A 42 -4.08 -2.63 2.50
C GLY A 42 -5.57 -2.52 2.39
N HIS A 43 -6.08 -1.41 2.90
CA HIS A 43 -7.52 -1.20 3.05
C HIS A 43 -7.86 0.29 3.02
N GLY A 44 -9.13 0.61 2.82
CA GLY A 44 -9.68 1.90 3.21
C GLY A 44 -9.62 2.05 4.73
N ILE A 45 -9.37 3.28 5.19
CA ILE A 45 -9.29 3.59 6.61
C ILE A 45 -9.90 4.96 6.89
N GLY A 46 -10.59 5.09 8.03
CA GLY A 46 -11.24 6.34 8.41
C GLY A 46 -12.18 6.17 9.59
N THR A 47 -13.49 6.12 9.33
CA THR A 47 -14.51 5.89 10.38
C THR A 47 -14.48 4.48 10.95
N GLU A 48 -13.85 3.54 10.24
CA GLU A 48 -13.61 2.17 10.66
C GLU A 48 -12.13 1.83 10.44
N MET A 49 -11.61 0.89 11.24
CA MET A 49 -10.21 0.47 11.15
C MET A 49 -9.90 -0.14 9.79
N HIS A 50 -10.74 -1.08 9.34
CA HIS A 50 -10.68 -1.70 8.02
C HIS A 50 -12.00 -1.46 7.30
N MET A 51 -11.97 -0.78 6.16
CA MET A 51 -13.13 -0.58 5.29
C MET A 51 -12.72 -0.73 3.83
N GLU A 52 -13.71 -0.85 2.94
CA GLU A 52 -13.45 -0.84 1.50
C GLU A 52 -12.73 0.47 1.06
N PRO A 53 -11.88 0.41 0.03
CA PRO A 53 -11.55 -0.77 -0.77
C PRO A 53 -10.33 -1.54 -0.24
N ASP A 54 -10.27 -2.84 -0.52
CA ASP A 54 -9.00 -3.58 -0.45
C ASP A 54 -7.94 -2.95 -1.37
N VAL A 55 -6.69 -2.89 -0.91
CA VAL A 55 -5.53 -2.36 -1.63
C VAL A 55 -4.45 -3.44 -1.79
N PRO A 56 -4.57 -4.34 -2.78
CA PRO A 56 -3.58 -5.40 -2.98
C PRO A 56 -2.18 -4.86 -3.29
N ASN A 57 -1.16 -5.52 -2.77
CA ASN A 57 0.25 -5.19 -3.03
C ASN A 57 0.77 -5.76 -4.38
N TRP A 58 -0.10 -6.44 -5.12
CA TRP A 58 0.16 -7.06 -6.42
C TRP A 58 -0.93 -6.67 -7.41
N TYR A 59 -0.61 -6.64 -8.70
CA TYR A 59 -1.52 -6.14 -9.72
C TYR A 59 -2.21 -7.27 -10.50
N ARG A 60 -3.50 -7.08 -10.78
CA ARG A 60 -4.24 -7.82 -11.80
C ARG A 60 -4.93 -6.83 -12.75
N PRO A 61 -4.92 -7.08 -14.07
CA PRO A 61 -5.54 -6.20 -15.05
C PRO A 61 -7.07 -6.35 -15.05
N ARG A 62 -7.72 -5.86 -14.00
CA ARG A 62 -9.18 -5.84 -13.82
C ARG A 62 -9.63 -4.49 -13.24
N PRO A 63 -10.88 -4.07 -13.44
CA PRO A 63 -11.42 -2.89 -12.78
C PRO A 63 -11.30 -2.99 -11.24
N THR A 64 -10.91 -1.89 -10.62
CA THR A 64 -10.77 -1.71 -9.16
C THR A 64 -11.42 -0.39 -8.75
N ALA A 65 -11.65 -0.18 -7.44
CA ALA A 65 -12.30 1.02 -6.93
C ALA A 65 -11.65 2.30 -7.45
N ARG A 66 -12.48 3.31 -7.77
CA ARG A 66 -12.01 4.66 -8.10
C ARG A 66 -11.62 5.39 -6.83
N LEU A 67 -10.62 6.23 -6.93
CA LEU A 67 -10.14 7.07 -5.83
C LEU A 67 -10.60 8.50 -6.09
N GLU A 68 -11.11 9.15 -5.06
CA GLU A 68 -11.61 10.53 -5.12
C GLU A 68 -10.96 11.37 -4.01
N VAL A 69 -11.16 12.69 -4.06
CA VAL A 69 -10.78 13.55 -2.95
C VAL A 69 -11.50 13.10 -1.67
N GLY A 70 -10.75 12.98 -0.57
CA GLY A 70 -11.22 12.45 0.70
C GLY A 70 -10.98 10.95 0.90
N THR A 71 -10.58 10.21 -0.14
CA THR A 71 -10.15 8.82 0.05
C THR A 71 -8.88 8.76 0.91
N ALA A 72 -8.90 7.94 1.96
CA ALA A 72 -7.73 7.55 2.74
C ALA A 72 -7.54 6.03 2.65
N LEU A 73 -6.30 5.60 2.38
CA LEU A 73 -5.92 4.19 2.26
C LEU A 73 -4.74 3.90 3.17
N ALA A 74 -4.76 2.74 3.83
CA ALA A 74 -3.56 2.07 4.31
C ALA A 74 -2.83 1.45 3.11
N ILE A 75 -1.61 1.91 2.82
CA ILE A 75 -0.75 1.34 1.79
C ILE A 75 0.36 0.56 2.49
N GLU A 76 0.28 -0.77 2.42
CA GLU A 76 1.00 -1.64 3.35
C GLU A 76 1.68 -2.86 2.69
N PRO A 77 2.73 -2.66 1.88
CA PRO A 77 3.44 -3.77 1.25
C PRO A 77 4.11 -4.71 2.27
N MET A 78 3.64 -5.95 2.24
CA MET A 78 4.22 -7.09 2.95
C MET A 78 5.00 -7.97 1.97
N LEU A 79 6.31 -8.08 2.19
CA LEU A 79 7.24 -8.80 1.33
C LEU A 79 8.00 -9.89 2.08
N THR A 80 8.35 -10.97 1.40
CA THR A 80 9.22 -12.03 1.91
C THR A 80 10.45 -12.18 1.02
N ARG A 81 11.56 -12.67 1.59
CA ARG A 81 12.73 -13.08 0.78
C ARG A 81 12.50 -14.38 -0.03
N GLY A 82 11.42 -15.09 0.27
CA GLY A 82 11.07 -16.37 -0.34
C GLY A 82 9.83 -16.25 -1.23
N THR A 83 8.88 -17.14 -1.01
CA THR A 83 7.59 -17.17 -1.70
C THR A 83 6.55 -16.28 -1.03
N HIS A 84 5.45 -15.99 -1.73
CA HIS A 84 4.34 -15.22 -1.18
C HIS A 84 3.45 -16.01 -0.22
N HIS A 85 3.64 -17.33 -0.12
CA HIS A 85 2.75 -18.20 0.64
C HIS A 85 2.97 -18.03 2.14
N THR A 86 1.88 -17.92 2.87
CA THR A 86 1.86 -17.81 4.33
C THR A 86 1.19 -19.03 4.97
N LEU A 87 1.35 -19.13 6.29
CA LEU A 87 0.58 -19.98 7.18
C LEU A 87 0.13 -19.13 8.37
N GLU A 88 -1.12 -19.27 8.76
CA GLU A 88 -1.62 -18.80 10.06
C GLU A 88 -1.29 -19.87 11.10
N LEU A 89 -0.79 -19.47 12.27
CA LEU A 89 -0.48 -20.38 13.36
C LEU A 89 -1.73 -20.71 14.18
N ASP A 90 -1.59 -21.68 15.08
CA ASP A 90 -2.69 -22.17 15.94
C ASP A 90 -3.26 -21.11 16.89
N ASP A 91 -2.62 -19.93 16.99
CA ASP A 91 -3.15 -18.78 17.73
C ASP A 91 -4.17 -17.95 16.93
N GLU A 92 -4.48 -18.35 15.69
CA GLU A 92 -5.46 -17.70 14.80
C GLU A 92 -5.10 -16.24 14.44
N TRP A 93 -3.85 -15.82 14.66
CA TRP A 93 -3.40 -14.43 14.42
C TRP A 93 -2.02 -14.33 13.80
N THR A 94 -1.07 -15.12 14.29
CA THR A 94 0.32 -15.01 13.86
C THR A 94 0.46 -15.59 12.46
N VAL A 95 0.87 -14.73 11.52
CA VAL A 95 1.11 -15.11 10.13
C VAL A 95 2.62 -15.28 9.91
N VAL A 96 3.02 -16.45 9.46
CA VAL A 96 4.42 -16.76 9.11
C VAL A 96 4.55 -17.07 7.62
N SER A 97 5.75 -16.88 7.07
CA SER A 97 6.07 -17.38 5.73
C SER A 97 6.11 -18.90 5.74
N ARG A 98 5.50 -19.52 4.73
CA ARG A 98 5.42 -20.99 4.64
C ARG A 98 6.79 -21.65 4.48
N ASP A 99 7.74 -20.95 3.88
CA ASP A 99 9.12 -21.41 3.67
C ASP A 99 10.09 -20.97 4.77
N GLY A 100 9.60 -20.30 5.82
CA GLY A 100 10.42 -19.79 6.92
C GLY A 100 11.33 -18.60 6.54
N ALA A 101 11.21 -18.06 5.32
CA ALA A 101 12.00 -16.91 4.90
C ALA A 101 11.59 -15.63 5.66
N ARG A 102 12.54 -14.73 5.89
CA ARG A 102 12.24 -13.45 6.56
C ARG A 102 11.24 -12.61 5.76
N GLY A 103 10.25 -12.08 6.48
CA GLY A 103 9.31 -11.07 6.01
C GLY A 103 9.72 -9.66 6.41
N SER A 104 9.18 -8.68 5.69
CA SER A 104 9.22 -7.26 6.04
C SER A 104 7.86 -6.66 5.71
N HIS A 105 7.38 -5.81 6.60
CA HIS A 105 6.14 -5.07 6.44
C HIS A 105 6.42 -3.58 6.68
N TRP A 106 5.80 -2.72 5.88
CA TRP A 106 5.79 -1.28 6.09
C TRP A 106 4.42 -0.73 5.70
N GLU A 107 3.88 0.17 6.48
CA GLU A 107 2.56 0.76 6.28
C GLU A 107 2.61 2.27 6.48
N ASN A 108 1.90 2.99 5.62
CA ASN A 108 1.48 4.35 5.90
C ASN A 108 0.05 4.58 5.42
N THR A 109 -0.69 5.41 6.17
CA THR A 109 -1.96 5.95 5.72
C THR A 109 -1.74 7.14 4.78
N VAL A 110 -2.33 7.11 3.59
CA VAL A 110 -2.24 8.16 2.57
C VAL A 110 -3.63 8.66 2.21
N ALA A 111 -3.82 9.98 2.24
CA ALA A 111 -5.09 10.63 1.91
C ALA A 111 -4.96 11.48 0.64
N ILE A 112 -5.99 11.46 -0.21
CA ILE A 112 -6.15 12.43 -1.30
C ILE A 112 -6.86 13.65 -0.76
N THR A 113 -6.21 14.80 -0.88
CA THR A 113 -6.76 16.11 -0.53
C THR A 113 -7.16 16.86 -1.80
N PRO A 114 -7.89 18.00 -1.71
CA PRO A 114 -8.14 18.85 -2.87
C PRO A 114 -6.86 19.39 -3.54
N ARG A 115 -5.73 19.39 -2.82
CA ARG A 115 -4.45 19.96 -3.28
C ARG A 115 -3.44 18.93 -3.78
N GLY A 116 -3.67 17.64 -3.52
CA GLY A 116 -2.71 16.58 -3.83
C GLY A 116 -2.90 15.38 -2.91
N ILE A 117 -1.79 14.83 -2.42
CA ILE A 117 -1.79 13.74 -1.43
C ILE A 117 -1.00 14.15 -0.19
N TRP A 118 -1.43 13.63 0.95
CA TRP A 118 -0.76 13.79 2.24
C TRP A 118 -0.62 12.42 2.91
N VAL A 119 0.58 12.08 3.36
CA VAL A 119 0.85 10.86 4.10
C VAL A 119 0.65 11.14 5.59
N LEU A 120 -0.50 10.72 6.13
CA LEU A 120 -0.98 11.08 7.47
C LEU A 120 -0.09 10.58 8.61
N THR A 121 0.79 9.63 8.30
CA THR A 121 1.64 8.91 9.26
C THR A 121 3.12 9.22 9.08
N GLU A 122 3.45 10.23 8.26
CA GLU A 122 4.81 10.75 8.13
C GLU A 122 4.94 12.11 8.85
N PRO A 123 6.07 12.40 9.52
CA PRO A 123 6.25 13.65 10.27
C PRO A 123 6.11 14.92 9.42
N ASP A 124 6.52 14.88 8.15
CA ASP A 124 6.44 15.99 7.19
C ASP A 124 5.22 15.86 6.24
N GLY A 125 4.27 14.97 6.56
CA GLY A 125 3.15 14.66 5.66
C GLY A 125 3.56 14.02 4.34
N GLY A 126 4.83 13.60 4.21
CA GLY A 126 5.44 13.08 2.98
C GLY A 126 6.01 14.14 2.04
N GLU A 127 6.06 15.41 2.43
CA GLU A 127 6.53 16.53 1.58
C GLU A 127 7.88 16.22 0.90
N SER A 128 8.86 15.74 1.66
CA SER A 128 10.21 15.43 1.16
C SER A 128 10.27 14.32 0.10
N ARG A 129 9.20 13.53 -0.04
CA ARG A 129 9.10 12.39 -0.97
C ARG A 129 8.11 12.63 -2.10
N LEU A 130 7.09 13.45 -1.85
CA LEU A 130 5.96 13.64 -2.75
C LEU A 130 6.20 14.74 -3.80
N GLY A 131 7.02 15.76 -3.51
CA GLY A 131 7.27 16.87 -4.42
C GLY A 131 5.97 17.54 -4.87
N ASP A 132 5.77 17.71 -6.18
CA ASP A 132 4.57 18.34 -6.77
C ASP A 132 3.25 17.61 -6.48
N ARG A 133 3.30 16.39 -5.90
CA ARG A 133 2.11 15.66 -5.44
C ARG A 133 1.71 16.01 -4.02
N PHE A 134 2.57 16.66 -3.24
CA PHE A 134 2.28 17.03 -1.87
C PHE A 134 1.10 18.01 -1.82
N GLY A 135 0.08 17.66 -1.04
CA GLY A 135 -1.15 18.44 -0.93
C GLY A 135 -1.66 18.40 0.49
N PRO A 136 -1.33 19.39 1.33
CA PRO A 136 -1.60 19.30 2.75
C PRO A 136 -3.08 19.46 3.14
N LEU A 137 -3.45 18.99 4.33
CA LEU A 137 -4.84 19.10 4.83
C LEU A 137 -5.19 20.54 5.24
N ALA A 138 -4.21 21.29 5.73
CA ALA A 138 -4.31 22.70 6.09
C ALA A 138 -3.03 23.45 5.66
N ASP A 139 -3.09 24.78 5.62
CA ASP A 139 -1.92 25.64 5.36
C ASP A 139 -0.96 25.67 6.55
#